data_AF-A0A814B2I5-F1
#
_entry.id   AF-A0A814B2I5-F1
#
_cell.length_a   1.000
_cell.length_b   1.000
_cell.length_c   1.000
_cell.angle_alpha   90.00
_cell.angle_beta   90.00
_cell.angle_gamma   90.00
#
_symmetry.space_group_name_H-M   'P 1'
#
loop_
_entity.id
_entity.type
_entity.pdbx_description
1 polymer ?
#
loop_
_entity_poly.entity_id
_entity_poly.type
_entity_poly.pdbx_seq_one_letter_code
_entity_poly.pdbx_strand_id
1 'polypeptide(L)'
;MEYCTKYHRLPFLALGVSLARSNNKKHKMVLNRGIHTWPFEFSLPEYLPPSSGPNNEAYPHIKYYIRVALDRPWYKSNVTQKYHLTISPHMNLLQMSGTQKTFYSVDQNRKQLRLQCCLLRSGILPGQLLSFKIHLHNPERTKIKRIEATFIQHRETAVDRHNETIFFVNLPNLREFNELYSERNFDLLVPNTYLTPTYKFTTTSHGKPYYITVHYELKLKVICHGIFTKIEVNIPVIVGTEAISGQQQQQQNHDFTMLINTSPVFNENDLPPSYETVIQNMQ
;
A
#
# COMPACT_ATOMS: atom_id res chain seq x y z
N MET A 1 -13.00 15.77 -4.52
CA MET A 1 -12.35 14.48 -4.26
C MET A 1 -13.30 13.41 -4.73
N GLU A 2 -12.80 12.45 -5.49
CA GLU A 2 -13.67 11.52 -6.22
C GLU A 2 -13.24 10.08 -5.95
N TYR A 3 -14.23 9.28 -5.61
CA TYR A 3 -14.15 7.84 -5.67
C TYR A 3 -14.51 7.41 -7.09
N CYS A 4 -13.68 6.57 -7.73
CA CYS A 4 -13.93 6.10 -9.08
C CYS A 4 -14.19 4.59 -9.06
N THR A 5 -15.35 4.19 -9.58
CA THR A 5 -15.66 2.80 -9.97
C THR A 5 -15.48 2.65 -11.47
N LYS A 6 -15.57 1.40 -11.96
CA LYS A 6 -15.63 1.10 -13.39
C LYS A 6 -16.70 1.90 -14.15
N TYR A 7 -17.76 2.35 -13.48
CA TYR A 7 -18.92 2.98 -14.12
C TYR A 7 -19.17 4.43 -13.67
N HIS A 8 -18.76 4.82 -12.47
CA HIS A 8 -19.20 6.06 -11.82
C HIS A 8 -18.05 6.78 -11.13
N ARG A 9 -18.09 8.12 -11.15
CA ARG A 9 -17.30 8.98 -10.28
C ARG A 9 -18.22 9.55 -9.21
N LEU A 10 -17.99 9.14 -7.97
CA LEU A 10 -18.81 9.53 -6.84
C LEU A 10 -18.00 10.51 -5.98
N PRO A 11 -18.35 11.81 -5.96
CA PRO A 11 -17.72 12.74 -5.05
C PRO A 11 -18.15 12.39 -3.62
N PHE A 12 -17.19 12.13 -2.75
CA PHE A 12 -17.45 11.92 -1.32
C PHE A 12 -16.98 13.09 -0.45
N LEU A 13 -16.14 13.98 -1.01
CA LEU A 13 -15.80 15.27 -0.40
C LEU A 13 -15.57 16.33 -1.48
N ALA A 14 -16.25 17.46 -1.35
CA ALA A 14 -16.06 18.64 -2.17
C ALA A 14 -16.00 19.87 -1.27
N LEU A 15 -14.83 20.51 -1.23
CA LEU A 15 -14.61 21.79 -0.58
C LEU A 15 -14.41 22.84 -1.67
N GLY A 16 -14.96 24.04 -1.47
CA GLY A 16 -14.90 25.11 -2.45
C GLY A 16 -14.90 26.47 -1.78
N VAL A 17 -14.09 27.38 -2.32
CA VAL A 17 -14.04 28.78 -1.92
C VAL A 17 -14.05 29.65 -3.16
N SER A 18 -14.76 30.78 -3.08
CA SER A 18 -14.74 31.79 -4.13
C SER A 18 -13.63 32.78 -3.82
N LEU A 19 -12.52 32.72 -4.56
CA LEU A 19 -11.35 33.59 -4.33
C LEU A 19 -11.53 35.01 -4.87
N ALA A 20 -12.35 35.14 -5.91
CA ALA A 20 -12.57 36.40 -6.62
C ALA A 20 -14.03 36.47 -7.05
N ARG A 21 -14.77 37.46 -6.53
CA ARG A 21 -16.18 37.67 -6.89
C ARG A 21 -16.47 39.16 -6.96
N SER A 22 -17.34 39.55 -7.89
CA SER A 22 -17.90 40.89 -7.88
C SER A 22 -18.84 41.08 -6.70
N ASN A 23 -18.65 42.16 -5.94
CA ASN A 23 -19.50 42.54 -4.82
C ASN A 23 -20.93 42.94 -5.25
N ASN A 24 -21.14 43.20 -6.54
CA ASN A 24 -22.42 43.67 -7.06
C ASN A 24 -22.86 42.81 -8.25
N LYS A 25 -24.06 42.21 -8.19
CA LYS A 25 -24.59 41.34 -9.26
C LYS A 25 -24.68 42.03 -10.63
N LYS A 26 -24.64 43.37 -10.66
CA LYS A 26 -24.68 44.19 -11.88
C LYS A 26 -23.30 44.51 -12.49
N HIS A 27 -22.22 44.42 -11.71
CA HIS A 27 -20.88 44.76 -12.20
C HIS A 27 -20.04 43.50 -12.44
N LYS A 28 -19.39 43.42 -13.60
CA LYS A 28 -18.42 42.36 -13.88
C LYS A 28 -17.11 42.70 -13.17
N MET A 29 -16.50 41.70 -12.52
CA MET A 29 -15.15 41.85 -12.01
C MET A 29 -14.19 41.90 -13.20
N VAL A 30 -13.42 42.99 -13.30
CA VAL A 30 -12.41 43.18 -14.35
C VAL A 30 -11.05 43.05 -13.71
N LEU A 31 -10.25 42.10 -14.20
CA LEU A 31 -8.85 41.94 -13.81
C LEU A 31 -7.97 42.73 -14.78
N ASN A 32 -7.17 43.65 -14.26
CA ASN A 32 -6.18 44.37 -15.05
C ASN A 32 -5.07 43.42 -15.51
N ARG A 33 -4.35 43.80 -16.58
CA ARG A 33 -3.16 43.07 -17.00
C ARG A 33 -2.14 43.04 -15.86
N GLY A 34 -1.59 41.86 -15.59
CA GLY A 34 -0.64 41.65 -14.50
C GLY A 34 -0.76 40.25 -13.90
N ILE A 35 0.04 40.01 -12.87
CA ILE A 35 0.01 38.78 -12.08
C ILE A 35 -0.91 39.02 -10.88
N HIS A 36 -1.88 38.13 -10.70
CA HIS A 36 -2.80 38.15 -9.57
C HIS A 36 -2.63 36.86 -8.78
N THR A 37 -2.49 36.98 -7.47
CA THR A 37 -2.26 35.86 -6.56
C THR A 37 -3.36 35.86 -5.50
N TRP A 38 -4.02 34.71 -5.33
CA TRP A 38 -5.03 34.52 -4.30
C TRP A 38 -4.62 33.36 -3.40
N PRO A 39 -4.33 33.61 -2.12
CA PRO A 39 -4.10 32.53 -1.16
C PRO A 39 -5.42 31.81 -0.90
N PHE A 40 -5.32 30.51 -0.63
CA PHE A 40 -6.46 29.69 -0.21
C PHE A 40 -5.99 28.64 0.78
N GLU A 41 -6.89 28.22 1.65
CA GLU A 41 -6.64 27.20 2.65
C GLU A 41 -7.85 26.28 2.75
N PHE A 42 -7.59 24.99 2.91
CA PHE A 42 -8.60 23.99 3.20
C PHE A 42 -8.08 23.08 4.30
N SER A 43 -8.84 22.97 5.39
CA SER A 43 -8.61 21.94 6.40
C SER A 43 -9.16 20.61 5.89
N LEU A 44 -8.29 19.61 5.75
CA LEU A 44 -8.68 18.27 5.33
C LEU A 44 -9.17 17.47 6.54
N PRO A 45 -10.26 16.68 6.40
CA PRO A 45 -10.65 15.75 7.45
C PRO A 45 -9.56 14.70 7.72
N GLU A 46 -9.36 14.33 8.99
CA GLU A 46 -8.35 13.32 9.38
C GLU A 46 -8.72 11.91 8.90
N TYR A 47 -10.02 11.65 8.70
CA TYR A 47 -10.58 10.37 8.32
C TYR A 47 -10.69 10.18 6.80
N LEU A 48 -9.87 10.88 6.01
CA LEU A 48 -9.84 10.66 4.58
C LEU A 48 -9.20 9.31 4.23
N PRO A 49 -9.81 8.55 3.30
CA PRO A 49 -9.23 7.29 2.89
C PRO A 49 -7.92 7.51 2.11
N PRO A 50 -7.01 6.52 2.10
CA PRO A 50 -5.76 6.64 1.38
C PRO A 50 -6.00 6.74 -0.13
N SER A 51 -5.14 7.47 -0.82
CA SER A 51 -5.08 7.41 -2.29
C SER A 51 -4.73 6.01 -2.74
N SER A 52 -5.35 5.55 -3.83
CA SER A 52 -4.88 4.33 -4.47
C SER A 52 -3.49 4.57 -5.03
N GLY A 53 -2.62 3.55 -4.96
CA GLY A 53 -1.21 3.66 -5.35
C GLY A 53 -0.97 4.21 -6.77
N PRO A 54 0.29 4.48 -7.12
CA PRO A 54 0.66 5.22 -8.34
C PRO A 54 0.13 4.58 -9.64
N ASN A 55 -0.02 3.24 -9.68
CA ASN A 55 -0.48 2.49 -10.85
C ASN A 55 -2.01 2.37 -10.87
N ASN A 56 -2.66 3.53 -10.98
CA ASN A 56 -4.08 3.80 -10.74
C ASN A 56 -5.04 3.28 -11.84
N GLU A 57 -4.79 2.06 -12.34
CA GLU A 57 -5.47 1.45 -13.48
C GLU A 57 -6.62 0.52 -13.07
N ALA A 58 -6.52 -0.09 -11.90
CA ALA A 58 -7.55 -0.99 -11.38
C ALA A 58 -8.63 -0.22 -10.60
N TYR A 59 -9.89 -0.57 -10.85
CA TYR A 59 -11.02 -0.15 -10.02
C TYR A 59 -11.24 -1.17 -8.90
N PRO A 60 -11.67 -0.78 -7.69
CA PRO A 60 -11.97 0.59 -7.30
C PRO A 60 -10.73 1.41 -6.90
N HIS A 61 -10.74 2.71 -7.18
CA HIS A 61 -9.66 3.61 -6.76
C HIS A 61 -10.12 5.00 -6.28
N ILE A 62 -9.28 5.62 -5.45
CA ILE A 62 -9.52 6.92 -4.83
C ILE A 62 -8.52 7.94 -5.39
N LYS A 63 -9.04 9.07 -5.90
CA LYS A 63 -8.20 10.19 -6.36
C LYS A 63 -8.57 11.50 -5.67
N TYR A 64 -7.53 12.22 -5.31
CA TYR A 64 -7.62 13.57 -4.79
C TYR A 64 -7.06 14.54 -5.83
N TYR A 65 -7.75 15.67 -6.00
CA TYR A 65 -7.26 16.76 -6.81
C TYR A 65 -7.83 18.09 -6.34
N ILE A 66 -7.07 19.14 -6.55
CA ILE A 66 -7.51 20.53 -6.47
C ILE A 66 -7.95 20.94 -7.87
N ARG A 67 -9.15 21.53 -7.99
CA ARG A 67 -9.65 22.08 -9.25
C ARG A 67 -9.77 23.59 -9.12
N VAL A 68 -8.99 24.32 -9.90
CA VAL A 68 -9.12 25.75 -10.08
C VAL A 68 -10.00 25.99 -11.31
N ALA A 69 -11.04 26.80 -11.17
CA ALA A 69 -11.94 27.14 -12.26
C ALA A 69 -12.06 28.66 -12.34
N LEU A 70 -11.87 29.20 -13.54
CA LEU A 70 -12.20 30.58 -13.88
C LEU A 70 -13.48 30.57 -14.70
N ASP A 71 -14.56 30.99 -14.04
CA ASP A 71 -15.86 31.14 -14.70
C ASP A 71 -15.80 32.31 -15.68
N ARG A 72 -16.17 32.02 -16.93
CA ARG A 72 -16.24 33.00 -18.02
C ARG A 72 -17.70 33.25 -18.38
N PRO A 73 -18.01 34.34 -19.11
CA PRO A 73 -19.36 34.57 -19.61
C PRO A 73 -19.89 33.38 -20.41
N TRP A 74 -21.21 33.17 -20.42
CA TRP A 74 -21.92 31.99 -20.94
C TRP A 74 -21.50 31.51 -22.35
N TYR A 75 -21.01 32.40 -23.20
CA TYR A 75 -20.60 32.10 -24.58
C TYR A 75 -19.12 31.64 -24.69
N LYS A 76 -18.37 31.59 -23.59
CA LYS A 76 -16.99 31.09 -23.54
C LYS A 76 -16.90 29.92 -22.56
N SER A 77 -16.14 28.89 -22.92
CA SER A 77 -15.84 27.80 -22.01
C SER A 77 -15.02 28.29 -20.82
N ASN A 78 -15.37 27.81 -19.62
CA ASN A 78 -14.60 28.06 -18.41
C ASN A 78 -13.18 27.49 -18.55
N VAL A 79 -12.20 28.20 -17.98
CA VAL A 79 -10.84 27.66 -17.88
C VAL A 79 -10.75 26.86 -16.61
N THR A 80 -10.32 25.61 -16.70
CA THR A 80 -10.14 24.76 -15.54
C THR A 80 -8.77 24.12 -15.54
N GLN A 81 -8.16 24.03 -14.37
CA GLN A 81 -6.90 23.34 -14.14
C GLN A 81 -7.04 22.40 -12.95
N LYS A 82 -6.42 21.22 -13.04
CA LYS A 82 -6.44 20.20 -12.00
C LYS A 82 -5.03 19.87 -11.54
N TYR A 83 -4.87 19.74 -10.23
CA TYR A 83 -3.62 19.33 -9.58
C TYR A 83 -3.91 18.11 -8.72
N HIS A 84 -3.22 17.00 -8.96
CA HIS A 84 -3.43 15.76 -8.21
C HIS A 84 -2.73 15.80 -6.85
N LEU A 85 -3.36 15.19 -5.85
CA LEU A 85 -2.83 15.06 -4.50
C LEU A 85 -2.77 13.58 -4.12
N THR A 86 -1.78 13.23 -3.29
CA THR A 86 -1.68 11.90 -2.66
C THR A 86 -1.95 12.06 -1.18
N ILE A 87 -2.93 11.32 -0.68
CA ILE A 87 -3.30 11.22 0.74
C ILE A 87 -2.82 9.88 1.26
N SER A 88 -2.01 9.88 2.32
CA SER A 88 -1.55 8.69 3.02
C SER A 88 -1.81 8.88 4.52
N PRO A 89 -2.87 8.27 5.08
CA PRO A 89 -3.22 8.44 6.48
C PRO A 89 -2.19 7.74 7.38
N HIS A 90 -1.97 8.30 8.56
CA HIS A 90 -1.04 7.78 9.55
C HIS A 90 -1.64 6.57 10.28
N MET A 91 -1.26 5.37 9.85
CA MET A 91 -1.74 4.10 10.41
C MET A 91 -0.67 3.47 11.29
N ASN A 92 -0.79 3.70 12.60
CA ASN A 92 0.15 3.21 13.61
C ASN A 92 -0.16 1.77 14.03
N LEU A 93 0.81 0.87 13.85
CA LEU A 93 0.63 -0.56 14.12
C LEU A 93 0.37 -0.88 15.60
N LEU A 94 0.83 -0.06 16.55
CA LEU A 94 0.52 -0.27 17.98
C LEU A 94 -0.98 -0.10 18.25
N GLN A 95 -1.56 0.97 17.73
CA GLN A 95 -2.96 1.31 17.95
C GLN A 95 -3.89 0.33 17.24
N MET A 96 -3.44 -0.22 16.10
CA MET A 96 -4.22 -1.17 15.30
C MET A 96 -4.07 -2.63 15.75
N SER A 97 -3.49 -2.91 16.93
CA SER A 97 -3.22 -4.28 17.39
C SER A 97 -2.25 -5.08 16.50
N GLY A 98 -1.44 -4.39 15.69
CA GLY A 98 -0.45 -4.98 14.77
C GLY A 98 0.67 -5.76 15.45
N THR A 99 0.86 -5.56 16.76
CA THR A 99 1.83 -6.31 17.58
C THR A 99 1.30 -7.66 18.05
N GLN A 100 -0.01 -7.90 17.95
CA GLN A 100 -0.61 -9.11 18.48
C GLN A 100 -0.29 -10.31 17.59
N LYS A 101 -0.08 -11.46 18.23
CA LYS A 101 -0.05 -12.75 17.54
C LYS A 101 -1.48 -13.15 17.19
N THR A 102 -1.67 -13.70 16.01
CA THR A 102 -2.99 -14.17 15.57
C THR A 102 -2.93 -15.62 15.13
N PHE A 103 -3.93 -16.39 15.53
CA PHE A 103 -4.01 -17.83 15.30
C PHE A 103 -5.24 -18.16 14.47
N TYR A 104 -5.05 -18.92 13.40
CA TYR A 104 -6.11 -19.38 12.52
C TYR A 104 -5.94 -20.87 12.27
N SER A 105 -7.05 -21.61 12.24
CA SER A 105 -7.07 -23.06 12.04
C SER A 105 -8.19 -23.42 11.09
N VAL A 106 -7.94 -24.37 10.21
CA VAL A 106 -8.93 -24.97 9.32
C VAL A 106 -8.76 -26.48 9.30
N ASP A 107 -9.88 -27.19 9.37
CA ASP A 107 -9.94 -28.64 9.33
C ASP A 107 -10.65 -29.07 8.04
N GLN A 108 -10.09 -30.04 7.31
CA GLN A 108 -10.72 -30.60 6.11
C GLN A 108 -11.30 -31.99 6.40
N ASN A 109 -12.63 -32.08 6.44
CA ASN A 109 -13.37 -33.27 6.85
C ASN A 109 -13.07 -34.55 6.03
N ARG A 110 -12.66 -34.47 4.76
CA ARG A 110 -12.45 -35.67 3.92
C ARG A 110 -11.11 -36.39 4.11
N LYS A 111 -10.07 -35.67 4.55
CA LYS A 111 -8.71 -36.22 4.72
C LYS A 111 -8.17 -36.03 6.14
N GLN A 112 -9.00 -35.49 7.02
CA GLN A 112 -8.65 -35.10 8.41
C GLN A 112 -7.39 -34.22 8.50
N LEU A 113 -7.05 -33.51 7.41
CA LEU A 113 -5.96 -32.55 7.39
C LEU A 113 -6.37 -31.34 8.20
N ARG A 114 -5.51 -30.96 9.16
CA ARG A 114 -5.66 -29.74 9.95
C ARG A 114 -4.47 -28.83 9.69
N LEU A 115 -4.77 -27.63 9.21
CA LEU A 115 -3.78 -26.58 8.96
C LEU A 115 -4.01 -25.46 9.96
N GLN A 116 -2.98 -25.11 10.71
CA GLN A 116 -2.97 -23.98 11.62
C GLN A 116 -1.85 -23.02 11.25
N CYS A 117 -2.13 -21.72 11.36
CA CYS A 117 -1.18 -20.67 11.12
C CYS A 117 -1.18 -19.68 12.27
N CYS A 118 0.00 -19.35 12.77
CA CYS A 118 0.23 -18.31 13.76
C CYS A 118 1.07 -17.20 13.12
N LEU A 119 0.49 -16.00 12.92
CA LEU A 119 1.32 -14.83 12.63
C LEU A 119 2.00 -14.38 13.90
N LEU A 120 3.32 -14.14 13.83
CA LEU A 120 4.07 -13.63 15.00
C LEU A 120 3.71 -12.17 15.31
N ARG A 121 3.31 -11.42 14.28
CA ARG A 121 2.74 -10.08 14.36
C ARG A 121 1.67 -9.96 13.28
N SER A 122 0.49 -9.47 13.64
CA SER A 122 -0.61 -9.22 12.71
C SER A 122 -0.38 -8.00 11.83
N GLY A 123 0.53 -7.10 12.22
CA GLY A 123 0.85 -5.85 11.54
C GLY A 123 2.26 -5.81 10.95
N ILE A 124 2.38 -5.24 9.75
CA ILE A 124 3.64 -5.06 9.03
C ILE A 124 3.72 -3.68 8.38
N LEU A 125 4.95 -3.23 8.13
CA LEU A 125 5.24 -2.13 7.21
C LEU A 125 5.79 -2.68 5.88
N PRO A 126 5.63 -1.96 4.76
CA PRO A 126 6.34 -2.28 3.52
C PRO A 126 7.85 -2.45 3.77
N GLY A 127 8.47 -3.43 3.11
CA GLY A 127 9.87 -3.78 3.32
C GLY A 127 10.18 -4.64 4.56
N GLN A 128 9.22 -4.92 5.44
CA GLN A 128 9.44 -5.79 6.60
C GLN A 128 9.18 -7.27 6.30
N LEU A 129 9.67 -8.13 7.20
CA LEU A 129 9.36 -9.56 7.19
C LEU A 129 7.97 -9.83 7.77
N LEU A 130 7.18 -10.56 7.01
CA LEU A 130 5.94 -11.22 7.45
C LEU A 130 6.30 -12.60 8.01
N SER A 131 6.45 -12.66 9.33
CA SER A 131 6.86 -13.87 10.04
C SER A 131 5.68 -14.67 10.57
N PHE A 132 5.64 -15.97 10.28
CA PHE A 132 4.56 -16.86 10.72
C PHE A 132 5.00 -18.29 10.90
N LYS A 133 4.22 -19.03 11.69
CA LYS A 133 4.41 -20.46 11.96
C LYS A 133 3.25 -21.26 11.42
N ILE A 134 3.54 -22.36 10.72
CA ILE A 134 2.55 -23.33 10.26
C ILE A 134 2.63 -24.57 11.15
N HIS A 135 1.48 -25.05 11.59
CA HIS A 135 1.29 -26.39 12.15
C HIS A 135 0.38 -27.18 11.21
N LEU A 136 0.87 -28.30 10.70
CA LEU A 136 0.12 -29.18 9.83
C LEU A 136 0.01 -30.55 10.48
N HIS A 137 -1.22 -30.99 10.72
CA HIS A 137 -1.53 -32.33 11.19
C HIS A 137 -2.21 -33.12 10.06
N ASN A 138 -1.60 -34.24 9.71
CA ASN A 138 -1.92 -35.08 8.56
C ASN A 138 -2.02 -36.55 9.00
N PRO A 139 -3.08 -36.90 9.77
CA PRO A 139 -3.26 -38.24 10.35
C PRO A 139 -3.24 -39.34 9.29
N GLU A 140 -3.86 -39.08 8.13
CA GLU A 140 -3.96 -40.01 7.01
C GLU A 140 -2.68 -40.12 6.16
N ARG A 141 -1.59 -39.44 6.54
CA ARG A 141 -0.32 -39.38 5.79
C ARG A 141 -0.54 -39.12 4.30
N THR A 142 -1.48 -38.22 4.00
CA THR A 142 -1.75 -37.80 2.63
C THR A 142 -0.49 -37.17 2.05
N LYS A 143 -0.12 -37.55 0.82
CA LYS A 143 1.02 -36.93 0.11
C LYS A 143 0.71 -35.48 -0.25
N ILE A 144 1.36 -34.55 0.42
CA ILE A 144 1.29 -33.11 0.19
C ILE A 144 2.31 -32.76 -0.90
N LYS A 145 1.84 -32.15 -1.98
CA LYS A 145 2.67 -31.73 -3.11
C LYS A 145 3.44 -30.47 -2.76
N ARG A 146 2.74 -29.43 -2.28
CA ARG A 146 3.33 -28.15 -1.88
C ARG A 146 2.39 -27.33 -0.99
N ILE A 147 2.96 -26.36 -0.28
CA ILE A 147 2.21 -25.29 0.38
C ILE A 147 2.53 -23.98 -0.33
N GLU A 148 1.48 -23.28 -0.75
CA GLU A 148 1.55 -21.97 -1.40
C GLU A 148 1.18 -20.89 -0.38
N ALA A 149 1.96 -19.81 -0.34
CA ALA A 149 1.64 -18.61 0.41
C ALA A 149 1.42 -17.46 -0.58
N THR A 150 0.26 -16.80 -0.49
CA THR A 150 -0.10 -15.67 -1.33
C THR A 150 -0.48 -14.50 -0.43
N PHE A 151 0.12 -13.34 -0.65
CA PHE A 151 -0.25 -12.12 0.06
C PHE A 151 -1.09 -11.25 -0.86
N ILE A 152 -2.33 -10.98 -0.44
CA ILE A 152 -3.36 -10.37 -1.29
C ILE A 152 -3.86 -9.10 -0.63
N GLN A 153 -3.94 -8.03 -1.41
CA GLN A 153 -4.66 -6.81 -1.07
C GLN A 153 -6.09 -6.90 -1.61
N HIS A 154 -7.06 -6.55 -0.78
CA HIS A 154 -8.46 -6.37 -1.16
C HIS A 154 -8.82 -4.90 -1.08
N ARG A 155 -9.35 -4.37 -2.18
CA ARG A 155 -9.96 -3.04 -2.27
C ARG A 155 -11.44 -3.21 -2.55
N GLU A 156 -12.28 -2.73 -1.65
CA GLU A 156 -13.72 -2.96 -1.70
C GLU A 156 -14.49 -1.67 -1.46
N THR A 157 -15.59 -1.53 -2.19
CA THR A 157 -16.61 -0.53 -1.93
C THR A 157 -18.02 -1.13 -2.06
N ALA A 158 -19.04 -0.28 -1.93
CA ALA A 158 -20.43 -0.67 -2.12
C ALA A 158 -20.76 -1.18 -3.55
N VAL A 159 -19.91 -0.91 -4.54
CA VAL A 159 -20.20 -1.21 -5.95
C VAL A 159 -19.19 -2.16 -6.58
N ASP A 160 -17.92 -2.09 -6.15
CA ASP A 160 -16.82 -2.76 -6.85
C ASP A 160 -15.83 -3.39 -5.87
N ARG A 161 -15.16 -4.45 -6.32
CA ARG A 161 -14.14 -5.17 -5.56
C ARG A 161 -12.99 -5.54 -6.45
N HIS A 162 -11.78 -5.36 -5.94
CA HIS A 162 -10.55 -5.75 -6.59
C HIS A 162 -9.60 -6.43 -5.63
N ASN A 163 -8.96 -7.49 -6.13
CA ASN A 163 -7.97 -8.23 -5.41
C ASN A 163 -6.65 -8.13 -6.18
N GLU A 164 -5.59 -7.72 -5.50
CA GLU A 164 -4.26 -7.57 -6.07
C GLU A 164 -3.31 -8.50 -5.32
N THR A 165 -2.63 -9.40 -6.04
CA THR A 165 -1.60 -10.25 -5.44
C THR A 165 -0.31 -9.46 -5.31
N ILE A 166 0.10 -9.19 -4.07
CA ILE A 166 1.35 -8.49 -3.76
C ILE A 166 2.54 -9.40 -3.97
N PHE A 167 2.44 -10.64 -3.51
CA PHE A 167 3.40 -11.69 -3.83
C PHE A 167 2.77 -13.08 -3.76
N PHE A 168 3.44 -14.02 -4.41
CA PHE A 168 3.14 -15.45 -4.38
C PHE A 168 4.44 -16.23 -4.21
N VAL A 169 4.47 -17.21 -3.30
CA VAL A 169 5.62 -18.08 -3.12
C VAL A 169 5.19 -19.52 -2.82
N ASN A 170 5.97 -20.48 -3.31
CA ASN A 170 5.91 -21.86 -2.83
C ASN A 170 6.84 -21.96 -1.62
N LEU A 171 6.31 -22.36 -0.46
CA LEU A 171 7.11 -22.41 0.76
C LEU A 171 8.26 -23.43 0.62
N PRO A 172 9.50 -23.04 0.99
CA PRO A 172 10.67 -23.90 0.83
C PRO A 172 10.56 -25.12 1.75
N ASN A 173 11.19 -26.23 1.35
CA ASN A 173 11.29 -27.47 2.13
C ASN A 173 9.94 -28.14 2.50
N LEU A 174 8.86 -27.74 1.83
CA LEU A 174 7.52 -28.33 1.97
C LEU A 174 7.05 -28.87 0.62
N ARG A 175 7.89 -29.70 -0.01
CA ARG A 175 7.57 -30.37 -1.29
C ARG A 175 7.52 -31.87 -1.06
N GLU A 176 6.48 -32.50 -1.58
CA GLU A 176 6.33 -33.96 -1.64
C GLU A 176 6.59 -34.66 -0.31
N PHE A 177 5.80 -34.35 0.70
CA PHE A 177 5.92 -34.92 2.04
C PHE A 177 4.60 -35.51 2.53
N ASN A 178 4.68 -36.44 3.47
CA ASN A 178 3.52 -37.10 4.08
C ASN A 178 3.69 -37.31 5.60
N GLU A 179 4.47 -36.43 6.21
CA GLU A 179 4.68 -36.37 7.65
C GLU A 179 3.33 -36.32 8.38
N LEU A 180 3.23 -37.03 9.51
CA LEU A 180 2.05 -37.04 10.37
C LEU A 180 1.79 -35.64 10.97
N TYR A 181 2.87 -34.97 11.35
CA TYR A 181 2.86 -33.65 11.92
C TYR A 181 4.07 -32.88 11.38
N SER A 182 3.86 -31.63 11.01
CA SER A 182 4.93 -30.73 10.57
C SER A 182 4.72 -29.36 11.21
N GLU A 183 5.77 -28.82 11.83
CA GLU A 183 5.78 -27.48 12.41
C GLU A 183 6.98 -26.72 11.87
N ARG A 184 6.71 -25.57 11.23
CA ARG A 184 7.77 -24.76 10.59
C ARG A 184 7.49 -23.27 10.69
N ASN A 185 8.57 -22.50 10.82
CA ASN A 185 8.55 -21.05 10.80
C ASN A 185 8.97 -20.55 9.41
N PHE A 186 8.35 -19.46 8.97
CA PHE A 186 8.63 -18.80 7.70
C PHE A 186 8.71 -17.30 7.89
N ASP A 187 9.63 -16.69 7.16
CA ASP A 187 9.78 -15.25 7.02
C ASP A 187 9.68 -14.90 5.55
N LEU A 188 8.66 -14.12 5.18
CA LEU A 188 8.46 -13.65 3.81
C LEU A 188 8.69 -12.14 3.74
N LEU A 189 9.58 -11.71 2.85
CA LEU A 189 9.85 -10.29 2.64
C LEU A 189 8.68 -9.63 1.92
N VAL A 190 8.06 -8.64 2.57
CA VAL A 190 7.08 -7.77 1.92
C VAL A 190 7.82 -6.78 1.03
N PRO A 191 7.40 -6.57 -0.23
CA PRO A 191 8.05 -5.61 -1.12
C PRO A 191 8.20 -4.23 -0.48
N ASN A 192 9.36 -3.60 -0.68
CA ASN A 192 9.59 -2.21 -0.28
C ASN A 192 9.04 -1.23 -1.33
N THR A 193 7.79 -1.45 -1.73
CA THR A 193 7.04 -0.58 -2.63
C THR A 193 5.89 0.05 -1.86
N TYR A 194 5.32 1.14 -2.39
CA TYR A 194 4.15 1.74 -1.78
C TYR A 194 2.99 0.72 -1.71
N LEU A 195 2.53 0.44 -0.48
CA LEU A 195 1.30 -0.31 -0.23
C LEU A 195 0.30 0.63 0.45
N THR A 196 -0.92 0.68 -0.08
CA THR A 196 -2.02 1.40 0.54
C THR A 196 -2.27 0.83 1.94
N PRO A 197 -2.27 1.61 3.02
CA PRO A 197 -2.42 1.04 4.35
C PRO A 197 -3.80 0.40 4.55
N THR A 198 -3.90 -0.53 5.50
CA THR A 198 -5.17 -1.11 5.92
C THR A 198 -6.06 0.00 6.44
N TYR A 199 -7.25 0.15 5.85
CA TYR A 199 -8.12 1.28 6.11
C TYR A 199 -9.60 0.92 5.97
N LYS A 200 -10.44 1.54 6.78
CA LYS A 200 -11.90 1.46 6.68
C LYS A 200 -12.50 2.84 6.75
N PHE A 201 -13.22 3.21 5.70
CA PHE A 201 -14.00 4.44 5.62
C PHE A 201 -15.48 4.08 5.52
N THR A 202 -16.32 4.76 6.28
CA THR A 202 -17.77 4.66 6.16
C THR A 202 -18.38 6.05 6.27
N THR A 203 -19.27 6.40 5.35
CA THR A 203 -20.04 7.65 5.40
C THR A 203 -21.44 7.41 4.86
N THR A 204 -22.36 8.33 5.10
CA THR A 204 -23.73 8.27 4.60
C THR A 204 -23.99 9.51 3.76
N SER A 205 -24.45 9.32 2.53
CA SER A 205 -24.89 10.43 1.67
C SER A 205 -26.23 10.09 1.03
N HIS A 206 -27.19 11.02 1.11
CA HIS A 206 -28.57 10.83 0.65
C HIS A 206 -29.23 9.53 1.19
N GLY A 207 -28.97 9.20 2.46
CA GLY A 207 -29.54 8.01 3.11
C GLY A 207 -28.93 6.66 2.67
N LYS A 208 -27.90 6.66 1.82
CA LYS A 208 -27.18 5.45 1.40
C LYS A 208 -25.80 5.39 2.07
N PRO A 209 -25.41 4.23 2.64
CA PRO A 209 -24.06 4.06 3.16
C PRO A 209 -23.06 3.91 2.01
N TYR A 210 -21.95 4.59 2.14
CA TYR A 210 -20.76 4.45 1.30
C TYR A 210 -19.65 3.93 2.18
N TYR A 211 -18.99 2.86 1.75
CA TYR A 211 -17.81 2.37 2.42
C TYR A 211 -16.66 2.18 1.44
N ILE A 212 -15.45 2.34 1.96
CA ILE A 212 -14.22 2.01 1.27
C ILE A 212 -13.36 1.23 2.25
N THR A 213 -12.99 0.03 1.86
CA THR A 213 -12.19 -0.87 2.68
C THR A 213 -10.96 -1.29 1.91
N VAL A 214 -9.81 -1.15 2.55
CA VAL A 214 -8.54 -1.74 2.12
C VAL A 214 -8.10 -2.69 3.23
N HIS A 215 -7.96 -3.97 2.89
CA HIS A 215 -7.48 -4.97 3.84
C HIS A 215 -6.61 -6.00 3.14
N TYR A 216 -5.81 -6.73 3.91
CA TYR A 216 -4.86 -7.70 3.39
C TYR A 216 -5.09 -9.07 4.02
N GLU A 217 -4.81 -10.11 3.25
CA GLU A 217 -4.78 -11.48 3.75
C GLU A 217 -3.50 -12.21 3.31
N LEU A 218 -2.91 -12.97 4.23
CA LEU A 218 -2.01 -14.06 3.91
C LEU A 218 -2.86 -15.31 3.69
N LYS A 219 -2.93 -15.75 2.45
CA LYS A 219 -3.63 -16.98 2.06
C LYS A 219 -2.62 -18.12 1.95
N LEU A 220 -2.80 -19.11 2.82
CA LEU A 220 -2.02 -20.36 2.80
C LEU A 220 -2.86 -21.47 2.20
N LYS A 221 -2.32 -22.14 1.18
CA LYS A 221 -3.00 -23.20 0.46
C LYS A 221 -2.12 -24.44 0.38
N VAL A 222 -2.58 -25.53 0.99
CA VAL A 222 -1.91 -26.83 0.93
C VAL A 222 -2.52 -27.62 -0.21
N ILE A 223 -1.68 -28.03 -1.15
CA ILE A 223 -2.05 -28.82 -2.31
C ILE A 223 -1.55 -30.23 -2.08
N CYS A 224 -2.46 -31.20 -2.03
CA CYS A 224 -2.11 -32.61 -1.95
C CYS A 224 -2.24 -33.31 -3.31
N HIS A 225 -1.79 -34.56 -3.36
CA HIS A 225 -2.03 -35.45 -4.49
C HIS A 225 -3.46 -36.03 -4.45
N GLY A 226 -4.05 -36.19 -5.63
CA GLY A 226 -5.40 -36.77 -5.83
C GLY A 226 -6.47 -35.76 -6.24
N ILE A 227 -7.72 -36.22 -6.27
CA ILE A 227 -8.88 -35.41 -6.69
C ILE A 227 -9.45 -34.65 -5.46
N PHE A 228 -9.69 -33.34 -5.59
CA PHE A 228 -10.26 -32.44 -4.58
C PHE A 228 -9.48 -32.31 -3.25
N THR A 229 -8.17 -32.08 -3.32
CA THR A 229 -7.29 -32.13 -2.14
C THR A 229 -6.60 -30.81 -1.84
N LYS A 230 -7.38 -29.73 -1.81
CA LYS A 230 -6.92 -28.41 -1.35
C LYS A 230 -7.51 -28.09 0.01
N ILE A 231 -6.67 -27.60 0.92
CA ILE A 231 -7.08 -26.95 2.17
C ILE A 231 -6.48 -25.55 2.18
N GLU A 232 -7.25 -24.58 2.65
CA GLU A 232 -6.93 -23.16 2.53
C GLU A 232 -7.31 -22.43 3.81
N VAL A 233 -6.42 -21.57 4.30
CA VAL A 233 -6.67 -20.65 5.40
C VAL A 233 -6.27 -19.25 4.98
N ASN A 234 -7.13 -18.28 5.28
CA ASN A 234 -6.88 -16.87 5.03
C ASN A 234 -6.66 -16.18 6.38
N ILE A 235 -5.52 -15.52 6.51
CA ILE A 235 -5.13 -14.84 7.73
C ILE A 235 -5.11 -13.33 7.46
N PRO A 236 -5.92 -12.51 8.14
CA PRO A 236 -5.87 -11.06 8.03
C PRO A 236 -4.51 -10.50 8.45
N VAL A 237 -4.02 -9.52 7.69
CA VAL A 237 -2.79 -8.78 7.98
C VAL A 237 -3.09 -7.28 7.93
N ILE A 238 -2.49 -6.54 8.85
CA ILE A 238 -2.58 -5.08 8.94
C ILE A 238 -1.34 -4.48 8.29
N VAL A 239 -1.53 -3.62 7.29
CA VAL A 239 -0.44 -2.85 6.70
C VAL A 239 -0.52 -1.43 7.23
N GLY A 240 0.50 -1.00 7.95
CA GLY A 240 0.60 0.34 8.55
C GLY A 240 1.49 1.29 7.72
N THR A 241 1.55 2.54 8.15
CA THR A 241 2.49 3.55 7.61
C THR A 241 3.52 3.99 8.64
N GLU A 242 3.30 3.70 9.92
CA GLU A 242 4.18 4.11 11.01
C GLU A 242 4.64 2.92 11.83
N ALA A 243 5.92 2.96 12.16
CA ALA A 243 6.53 1.94 13.00
C ALA A 243 6.04 2.03 14.43
N ILE A 244 6.29 0.94 15.15
CA ILE A 244 6.13 0.85 16.59
C ILE A 244 7.26 1.68 17.24
N SER A 245 7.08 2.99 17.38
CA SER A 245 7.98 3.86 18.14
C SER A 245 7.79 3.60 19.63
N GLY A 246 8.43 2.54 20.11
CA GLY A 246 8.38 2.13 21.52
C GLY A 246 9.44 1.11 21.94
N GLN A 247 10.26 0.59 21.03
CA GLN A 247 11.51 -0.08 21.37
C GLN A 247 12.57 0.31 20.35
N GLN A 248 13.60 1.00 20.83
CA GLN A 248 14.88 1.07 20.13
C GLN A 248 15.24 -0.35 19.70
N GLN A 249 15.42 -0.57 18.40
CA GLN A 249 16.12 -1.75 17.94
C GLN A 249 17.53 -1.68 18.54
N GLN A 250 17.78 -2.46 19.59
CA GLN A 250 19.09 -3.07 19.72
C GLN A 250 19.24 -3.97 18.47
N GLN A 251 19.75 -3.38 17.40
CA GLN A 251 20.48 -4.16 16.42
C GLN A 251 21.63 -4.79 17.19
N GLN A 252 21.46 -6.07 17.55
CA GLN A 252 22.62 -6.91 17.79
C GLN A 252 23.38 -6.93 16.47
N ASN A 253 24.48 -6.17 16.46
CA ASN A 253 25.62 -6.38 15.58
C ASN A 253 25.97 -7.87 15.61
N HIS A 254 25.44 -8.63 14.66
CA HIS A 254 26.14 -9.82 14.22
C HIS A 254 26.94 -9.42 12.99
N ASP A 255 28.25 -9.34 13.22
CA ASP A 255 29.30 -9.20 12.23
C ASP A 255 28.99 -9.98 10.94
N PHE A 256 28.76 -9.23 9.86
CA PHE A 256 29.26 -9.62 8.55
C PHE A 256 30.41 -8.68 8.22
N THR A 257 31.60 -9.00 8.73
CA THR A 257 32.86 -8.54 8.15
C THR A 257 33.00 -9.15 6.76
N MET A 258 32.44 -8.47 5.76
CA MET A 258 32.88 -8.66 4.38
C MET A 258 34.20 -7.89 4.23
N LEU A 259 35.31 -8.63 4.25
CA LEU A 259 36.61 -8.16 3.76
C LEU A 259 36.46 -7.71 2.30
N ILE A 260 36.40 -6.40 2.07
CA ILE A 260 36.78 -5.82 0.79
C ILE A 260 38.04 -5.01 1.05
N ASN A 261 39.15 -5.63 0.71
CA ASN A 261 40.44 -4.98 0.57
C ASN A 261 40.43 -4.18 -0.75
N THR A 262 41.17 -3.07 -0.74
CA THR A 262 41.55 -2.18 -1.86
C THR A 262 40.52 -1.17 -2.37
N SER A 263 40.57 0.03 -1.79
CA SER A 263 40.31 1.29 -2.51
C SER A 263 41.54 1.62 -3.38
N PRO A 264 41.37 2.12 -4.62
CA PRO A 264 42.48 2.62 -5.41
C PRO A 264 43.00 3.93 -4.81
N VAL A 265 44.32 4.09 -4.82
CA VAL A 265 45.01 5.34 -4.52
C VAL A 265 44.62 6.36 -5.60
N PHE A 266 43.92 7.41 -5.22
CA PHE A 266 43.70 8.57 -6.07
C PHE A 266 45.02 9.34 -6.20
N ASN A 267 45.53 9.45 -7.42
CA ASN A 267 46.70 10.27 -7.75
C ASN A 267 46.17 11.62 -8.24
N GLU A 268 46.48 12.72 -7.56
CA GLU A 268 46.03 14.08 -7.92
C GLU A 268 46.55 14.57 -9.29
N ASN A 269 47.46 13.82 -9.93
CA ASN A 269 48.08 14.15 -11.21
C ASN A 269 47.22 13.79 -12.44
N ASP A 270 46.09 13.09 -12.29
CA ASP A 270 45.21 12.70 -13.41
C ASP A 270 43.98 13.61 -13.56
N LEU A 271 43.97 14.78 -12.91
CA LEU A 271 42.93 15.78 -13.16
C LEU A 271 43.17 16.48 -14.52
N PRO A 272 42.15 16.61 -15.37
CA PRO A 272 42.27 17.44 -16.57
C PRO A 272 42.58 18.90 -16.16
N PRO A 273 43.38 19.63 -16.95
CA PRO A 273 43.74 21.01 -16.62
C PRO A 273 42.48 21.88 -16.49
N SER A 274 42.48 22.77 -15.50
CA SER A 274 41.38 23.71 -15.31
C SER A 274 41.28 24.66 -16.50
N TYR A 275 40.03 25.01 -16.86
CA TYR A 275 39.70 25.84 -18.02
C TYR A 275 40.35 27.25 -18.01
N GLU A 276 40.92 27.67 -16.87
CA GLU A 276 41.59 28.95 -16.69
C GLU A 276 43.01 28.99 -17.28
N THR A 277 43.63 27.85 -17.61
CA THR A 277 44.99 27.78 -18.20
C THR A 277 45.03 27.86 -19.74
N VAL A 278 43.87 27.81 -20.42
CA VAL A 278 43.81 27.86 -21.90
C VAL A 278 43.85 29.30 -22.44
N ILE A 279 43.62 30.31 -21.62
CA ILE A 279 43.53 31.73 -22.07
C ILE A 279 44.88 32.46 -22.04
N GLN A 280 45.92 31.92 -21.37
CA GLN A 280 47.24 32.58 -21.30
C GLN A 280 48.24 32.18 -22.41
N ASN A 281 47.88 31.27 -23.32
CA ASN A 281 48.76 30.84 -24.42
C ASN A 281 48.25 31.28 -25.82
N MET A 282 47.45 32.35 -25.90
CA MET A 282 47.05 32.98 -27.18
C MET A 282 47.41 34.48 -27.24
N GLN A 283 48.61 34.85 -26.78
CA GLN A 283 49.26 36.13 -27.10
C GLN A 283 50.73 35.92 -27.45
#